data_AF-A0A1D9LHD0-F1
#
_entry.id   AF-A0A1D9LHD0-F1
#
_cell.length_a   1.000
_cell.length_b   1.000
_cell.length_c   1.000
_cell.angle_alpha   90.00
_cell.angle_beta   90.00
_cell.angle_gamma   90.00
#
_symmetry.space_group_name_H-M   'P 1'
#
loop_
_entity.id
_entity.type
_entity.pdbx_description
1 polymer ?
#
loop_
_entity_poly.entity_id
_entity_poly.type
_entity_poly.pdbx_seq_one_letter_code
_entity_poly.pdbx_strand_id
1 'polypeptide(L)'
;MKPLIATLLLLCCGFAQAQDFPAGAYGHEYTAQAGEPVWNLRMVGDGLALSGNDGSTPVLLHNLSAAERAAFWQRMGWPAASSAAAQCAGNGDDLFCQVPKRVRSGISWLKDNVSDFFHYSEMGGVMEISRLPPR
;
A
#
# COMPACT_ATOMS: atom_id res chain seq x y z
N MET A 1 12.18 48.86 28.69
CA MET A 1 12.53 47.43 28.71
C MET A 1 11.85 46.79 27.50
N LYS A 2 12.61 46.31 26.52
CA LYS A 2 12.08 45.72 25.27
C LYS A 2 11.81 44.23 25.49
N PRO A 3 10.61 43.71 25.23
CA PRO A 3 10.41 42.27 25.25
C PRO A 3 11.03 41.66 23.98
N LEU A 4 11.97 40.75 24.17
CA LEU A 4 12.49 39.84 23.15
C LEU A 4 11.36 38.90 22.73
N ILE A 5 10.89 39.03 21.49
CA ILE A 5 10.01 38.07 20.84
C ILE A 5 10.89 36.89 20.39
N ALA A 6 10.85 35.80 21.16
CA ALA A 6 11.49 34.54 20.80
C ALA A 6 10.61 33.80 19.79
N THR A 7 11.02 33.85 18.52
CA THR A 7 10.43 33.06 17.43
C THR A 7 10.81 31.60 17.60
N LEU A 8 9.94 30.81 18.24
CA LEU A 8 10.08 29.36 18.33
C LEU A 8 9.60 28.74 17.01
N LEU A 9 10.52 28.58 16.04
CA LEU A 9 10.33 27.76 14.85
C LEU A 9 10.30 26.29 15.27
N LEU A 10 9.12 25.80 15.64
CA LEU A 10 8.83 24.37 15.75
C LEU A 10 8.94 23.74 14.35
N LEU A 11 10.10 23.15 14.07
CA LEU A 11 10.26 22.14 13.03
C LEU A 11 9.34 20.97 13.38
N CYS A 12 8.10 20.99 12.89
CA CYS A 12 7.27 19.80 12.76
C CYS A 12 7.86 18.91 11.66
N CYS A 13 9.03 18.30 11.92
CA CYS A 13 9.42 17.09 11.23
C CYS A 13 8.44 16.00 11.70
N GLY A 14 7.25 15.99 11.11
CA GLY A 14 6.30 14.92 11.29
C GLY A 14 6.97 13.65 10.81
N PHE A 15 7.41 12.80 11.74
CA PHE A 15 7.72 11.41 11.45
C PHE A 15 6.42 10.80 10.95
N ALA A 16 6.22 10.78 9.63
CA ALA A 16 5.20 9.96 9.01
C ALA A 16 5.61 8.51 9.30
N GLN A 17 5.14 7.96 10.43
CA GLN A 17 5.28 6.55 10.71
C GLN A 17 4.62 5.82 9.54
N ALA A 18 5.42 5.04 8.82
CA ALA A 18 4.90 4.10 7.84
C ALA A 18 3.96 3.18 8.61
N GLN A 19 2.67 3.26 8.31
CA GLN A 19 1.69 2.33 8.86
C GLN A 19 1.80 1.03 8.07
N ASP A 20 1.72 -0.09 8.77
CA ASP A 20 1.79 -1.42 8.18
C ASP A 20 0.62 -1.65 7.22
N PHE A 21 0.86 -2.41 6.17
CA PHE A 21 -0.23 -2.79 5.27
C PHE A 21 -1.24 -3.68 6.01
N PRO A 22 -2.55 -3.44 5.90
CA PRO A 22 -3.53 -4.16 6.70
C PRO A 22 -3.67 -5.63 6.28
N ALA A 23 -3.59 -6.54 7.25
CA ALA A 23 -3.98 -7.95 7.08
C ALA A 23 -5.47 -8.09 6.69
N GLY A 24 -5.82 -9.16 5.98
CA GLY A 24 -7.19 -9.44 5.57
C GLY A 24 -7.29 -10.26 4.29
N ALA A 25 -8.52 -10.55 3.88
CA ALA A 25 -8.81 -11.12 2.58
C ALA A 25 -8.99 -10.01 1.54
N TYR A 26 -8.42 -10.21 0.36
CA TYR A 26 -8.47 -9.28 -0.76
C TYR A 26 -8.92 -10.01 -2.01
N GLY A 27 -9.73 -9.34 -2.82
CA GLY A 27 -10.18 -9.84 -4.12
C GLY A 27 -10.14 -8.76 -5.19
N HIS A 28 -10.47 -9.14 -6.42
CA HIS A 28 -10.62 -8.22 -7.56
C HIS A 28 -11.87 -8.57 -8.38
N GLU A 29 -12.28 -7.66 -9.25
CA GLU A 29 -13.53 -7.82 -10.05
C GLU A 29 -13.45 -8.94 -11.10
N TYR A 30 -12.25 -9.34 -11.51
CA TYR A 30 -12.02 -10.42 -12.48
C TYR A 30 -12.13 -11.86 -11.92
N THR A 31 -12.92 -12.07 -10.87
CA THR A 31 -13.15 -13.39 -10.25
C THR A 31 -14.42 -14.05 -10.78
N ALA A 32 -14.58 -15.36 -10.55
CA ALA A 32 -15.77 -16.08 -11.00
C ALA A 32 -17.02 -15.64 -10.23
N GLN A 33 -16.86 -15.24 -8.96
CA GLN A 33 -17.93 -14.72 -8.12
C GLN A 33 -17.52 -13.39 -7.48
N ALA A 34 -18.43 -12.42 -7.48
CA ALA A 34 -18.21 -11.16 -6.79
C ALA A 34 -17.93 -11.40 -5.30
N GLY A 35 -16.86 -10.80 -4.77
CA GLY A 35 -16.45 -10.97 -3.37
C GLY A 35 -15.71 -12.27 -3.09
N GLU A 36 -15.28 -12.99 -4.12
CA GLU A 36 -14.36 -14.12 -3.97
C GLU A 36 -12.98 -13.62 -3.49
N PRO A 37 -12.45 -14.15 -2.38
CA PRO A 37 -11.08 -13.83 -1.95
C PRO A 37 -10.12 -14.41 -2.98
N VAL A 38 -9.06 -13.68 -3.30
CA VAL A 38 -7.95 -14.15 -4.17
C VAL A 38 -6.67 -14.25 -3.36
N TRP A 39 -6.44 -13.26 -2.48
CA TRP A 39 -5.28 -13.21 -1.59
C TRP A 39 -5.73 -13.13 -0.14
N ASN A 40 -5.06 -13.88 0.71
CA ASN A 40 -5.22 -13.83 2.16
C ASN A 40 -3.90 -13.39 2.78
N LEU A 41 -3.91 -12.24 3.44
CA LEU A 41 -2.76 -11.66 4.13
C LEU A 41 -2.94 -11.80 5.63
N ARG A 42 -2.02 -12.49 6.30
CA ARG A 42 -2.05 -12.72 7.74
C ARG A 42 -0.78 -12.19 8.38
N MET A 43 -0.91 -11.48 9.51
CA MET A 43 0.25 -11.07 10.32
C MET A 43 1.04 -12.28 10.79
N VAL A 44 2.35 -12.26 10.56
CA VAL A 44 3.31 -13.25 11.09
C VAL A 44 4.56 -12.48 11.52
N GLY A 45 4.78 -12.38 12.84
CA GLY A 45 5.84 -11.53 13.38
C GLY A 45 5.57 -10.05 13.07
N ASP A 46 6.51 -9.42 12.40
CA ASP A 46 6.48 -8.02 11.92
C ASP A 46 6.08 -7.89 10.43
N GLY A 47 5.82 -9.01 9.76
CA GLY A 47 5.45 -9.06 8.34
C GLY A 47 4.09 -9.69 8.09
N LEU A 48 3.82 -9.94 6.79
CA LEU A 48 2.61 -10.60 6.32
C LEU A 48 2.95 -11.92 5.64
N ALA A 49 2.21 -12.97 5.93
CA ALA A 49 2.16 -14.17 5.10
C ALA A 49 1.03 -14.03 4.08
N LEU A 50 1.37 -14.14 2.80
CA LEU A 50 0.46 -14.16 1.66
C LEU A 50 0.13 -15.59 1.28
N SER A 51 -1.17 -15.88 1.14
CA SER A 51 -1.68 -17.14 0.61
C SER A 51 -2.69 -16.89 -0.50
N GLY A 52 -2.54 -17.61 -1.61
CA GLY A 52 -3.55 -17.74 -2.65
C GLY A 52 -4.56 -18.84 -2.34
N ASN A 53 -5.54 -19.03 -3.22
CA ASN A 53 -6.54 -20.09 -3.12
C ASN A 53 -6.09 -21.45 -3.68
N ASP A 54 -4.93 -21.50 -4.32
CA ASP A 54 -4.38 -22.67 -5.01
C ASP A 54 -3.76 -23.71 -4.05
N GLY A 55 -3.71 -23.40 -2.75
CA GLY A 55 -3.09 -24.25 -1.72
C GLY A 55 -1.57 -24.18 -1.71
N SER A 56 -0.95 -23.27 -2.46
CA SER A 56 0.48 -23.05 -2.44
C SER A 56 0.99 -22.61 -1.07
N THR A 57 2.25 -22.93 -0.79
CA THR A 57 2.90 -22.52 0.47
C THR A 57 2.85 -21.00 0.61
N PRO A 58 2.46 -20.47 1.79
CA PRO A 58 2.43 -19.03 1.99
C PRO A 58 3.80 -18.38 1.80
N VAL A 59 3.85 -17.25 1.12
CA VAL A 59 5.07 -16.44 0.96
C VAL A 59 5.08 -15.27 1.93
N LEU A 60 6.26 -14.88 2.41
CA LEU A 60 6.39 -13.75 3.32
C LEU A 60 6.54 -12.45 2.53
N LEU A 61 5.85 -11.42 3.01
CA LEU A 61 5.96 -10.03 2.59
C LEU A 61 6.47 -9.21 3.78
N HIS A 62 7.35 -8.25 3.50
CA HIS A 62 7.74 -7.24 4.47
C HIS A 62 7.03 -5.93 4.18
N ASN A 63 6.86 -5.09 5.20
CA ASN A 63 6.41 -3.72 5.01
C ASN A 63 7.52 -2.94 4.30
N LEU A 64 7.18 -2.30 3.18
CA LEU A 64 8.15 -1.53 2.42
C LEU A 64 8.57 -0.29 3.21
N SER A 65 9.86 -0.03 3.25
CA SER A 65 10.43 1.23 3.71
C SER A 65 10.03 2.40 2.79
N ALA A 66 10.25 3.63 3.26
CA ALA A 66 10.01 4.82 2.44
C ALA A 66 10.84 4.82 1.15
N ALA A 67 12.08 4.31 1.20
CA ALA A 67 12.96 4.21 0.05
C ALA A 67 12.45 3.20 -0.99
N GLU A 68 11.97 2.03 -0.55
CA GLU A 68 11.39 1.01 -1.43
C GLU A 68 10.11 1.52 -2.10
N ARG A 69 9.22 2.20 -1.35
CA ARG A 69 8.03 2.83 -1.93
C ARG A 69 8.40 3.90 -2.95
N ALA A 70 9.36 4.77 -2.65
CA ALA A 70 9.81 5.81 -3.58
C ALA A 70 10.38 5.20 -4.87
N ALA A 71 11.18 4.14 -4.76
CA ALA A 71 11.75 3.42 -5.91
C ALA A 71 10.66 2.78 -6.78
N PHE A 72 9.66 2.14 -6.17
CA PHE A 72 8.51 1.61 -6.89
C PHE A 72 7.75 2.72 -7.63
N TRP A 73 7.45 3.83 -6.96
CA TRP A 73 6.76 4.98 -7.58
C TRP A 73 7.53 5.55 -8.78
N GLN A 74 8.85 5.64 -8.65
CA GLN A 74 9.72 6.07 -9.75
C GLN A 74 9.66 5.11 -10.93
N ARG A 75 9.71 3.79 -10.69
CA ARG A 75 9.56 2.77 -11.73
C ARG A 75 8.23 2.90 -12.47
N MET A 76 7.16 3.24 -11.76
CA MET A 76 5.83 3.42 -12.34
C MET A 76 5.63 4.77 -13.05
N GLY A 77 6.61 5.69 -12.97
CA GLY A 77 6.48 7.06 -13.50
C GLY A 77 5.42 7.89 -12.77
N TRP A 78 5.13 7.56 -11.51
CA TRP A 78 4.13 8.26 -10.70
C TRP A 78 4.74 9.44 -9.94
N PRO A 79 3.94 10.45 -9.52
CA PRO A 79 4.46 11.58 -8.75
C PRO A 79 5.16 11.14 -7.46
N ALA A 80 6.48 11.36 -7.35
CA ALA A 80 7.30 10.80 -6.27
C ALA A 80 6.77 11.14 -4.86
N ALA A 81 6.30 12.37 -4.65
CA ALA A 81 5.77 12.82 -3.35
C ALA A 81 4.55 12.01 -2.89
N SER A 82 3.80 11.39 -3.80
CA SER A 82 2.62 10.60 -3.47
C SER A 82 2.94 9.26 -2.77
N SER A 83 4.17 8.74 -2.95
CA SER A 83 4.64 7.49 -2.31
C SER A 83 4.65 7.56 -0.77
N ALA A 84 4.81 8.76 -0.20
CA ALA A 84 4.92 8.95 1.25
C ALA A 84 3.61 8.63 1.98
N ALA A 85 2.47 8.75 1.30
CA ALA A 85 1.16 8.45 1.86
C ALA A 85 0.71 6.99 1.66
N ALA A 86 1.48 6.21 0.89
CA ALA A 86 1.16 4.82 0.62
C ALA A 86 1.63 3.92 1.77
N GLN A 87 0.83 2.92 2.09
CA GLN A 87 1.17 1.81 2.99
C GLN A 87 1.31 0.59 2.12
N CYS A 88 2.45 -0.09 2.16
CA CYS A 88 2.72 -1.19 1.23
C CYS A 88 3.44 -2.34 1.91
N ALA A 89 3.10 -3.55 1.50
CA ALA A 89 3.84 -4.76 1.80
C ALA A 89 4.12 -5.53 0.53
N GLY A 90 5.27 -6.17 0.44
CA GLY A 90 5.63 -6.91 -0.77
C GLY A 90 6.83 -7.81 -0.59
N ASN A 91 7.11 -8.55 -1.64
CA ASN A 91 8.36 -9.22 -1.92
C ASN A 91 8.77 -8.82 -3.37
N GLY A 92 9.84 -9.39 -3.93
CA GLY A 92 10.27 -9.03 -5.28
C GLY A 92 9.20 -9.25 -6.37
N ASP A 93 8.25 -10.16 -6.11
CA ASP A 93 7.28 -10.65 -7.09
C ASP A 93 5.89 -10.01 -6.93
N ASP A 94 5.47 -9.79 -5.68
CA ASP A 94 4.17 -9.28 -5.28
C ASP A 94 4.29 -8.00 -4.45
N LEU A 95 3.43 -7.02 -4.73
CA LEU A 95 3.35 -5.80 -3.94
C LEU A 95 1.88 -5.40 -3.75
N PHE A 96 1.50 -5.18 -2.51
CA PHE A 96 0.18 -4.72 -2.09
C PHE A 96 0.34 -3.33 -1.52
N CYS A 97 -0.49 -2.39 -1.98
CA CYS A 97 -0.47 -1.03 -1.47
C CYS A 97 -1.87 -0.50 -1.21
N GLN A 98 -1.99 0.27 -0.14
CA GLN A 98 -3.10 1.17 0.11
C GLN A 98 -2.64 2.60 -0.17
N VAL A 99 -3.35 3.30 -1.05
CA VAL A 99 -3.11 4.70 -1.37
C VAL A 99 -4.41 5.48 -1.12
N PRO A 100 -4.46 6.38 -0.12
CA PRO A 100 -5.68 7.11 0.19
C PRO A 100 -6.22 7.90 -1.02
N LYS A 101 -7.54 7.92 -1.21
CA LYS A 101 -8.22 8.64 -2.31
C LYS A 101 -7.64 10.03 -2.62
N ARG A 102 -7.38 10.84 -1.58
CA ARG A 102 -6.84 12.21 -1.70
C ARG A 102 -5.50 12.29 -2.44
N VAL A 103 -4.72 11.20 -2.42
CA VAL A 103 -3.39 11.10 -3.03
C VAL A 103 -3.48 10.40 -4.38
N ARG A 104 -4.19 9.27 -4.45
CA ARG A 104 -4.31 8.51 -5.70
C ARG A 104 -5.04 9.26 -6.82
N SER A 105 -5.87 10.25 -6.50
CA SER A 105 -6.49 11.14 -7.51
C SER A 105 -5.47 11.88 -8.38
N GLY A 106 -4.23 12.05 -7.90
CA GLY A 106 -3.12 12.64 -8.66
C GLY A 106 -2.28 11.63 -9.46
N ILE A 107 -2.62 10.34 -9.43
CA ILE A 107 -1.90 9.25 -10.11
C ILE A 107 -2.79 8.74 -11.23
N SER A 108 -2.41 8.98 -12.49
CA SER A 108 -3.27 8.71 -13.66
C SER A 108 -3.86 7.31 -13.73
N TRP A 109 -3.12 6.30 -13.27
CA TRP A 109 -3.59 4.91 -13.26
C TRP A 109 -4.57 4.62 -12.11
N LEU A 110 -4.38 5.24 -10.93
CA LEU A 110 -5.15 4.96 -9.72
C LEU A 110 -6.30 5.96 -9.45
N LYS A 111 -6.38 7.04 -10.24
CA LYS A 111 -7.30 8.16 -9.98
C LYS A 111 -8.77 7.72 -10.02
N ASP A 112 -9.09 6.77 -10.89
CA ASP A 112 -10.47 6.34 -11.17
C ASP A 112 -10.84 5.08 -10.38
N ASN A 113 -9.90 4.46 -9.64
CA ASN A 113 -10.18 3.31 -8.80
C ASN A 113 -11.29 3.62 -7.78
N VAL A 114 -12.11 2.63 -7.47
CA VAL A 114 -13.13 2.74 -6.42
C VAL A 114 -12.46 2.51 -5.05
N SER A 115 -11.66 1.47 -4.97
CA SER A 115 -10.86 1.06 -3.82
C SER A 115 -9.61 1.93 -3.66
N ASP A 116 -9.13 2.01 -2.41
CA ASP A 116 -7.82 2.57 -2.09
C ASP A 116 -6.68 1.55 -2.23
N PHE A 117 -7.00 0.28 -2.55
CA PHE A 117 -6.02 -0.80 -2.62
C PHE A 117 -5.66 -1.18 -4.05
N PHE A 118 -4.39 -1.51 -4.27
CA PHE A 118 -3.93 -2.16 -5.50
C PHE A 118 -2.94 -3.28 -5.18
N HIS A 119 -2.90 -4.26 -6.07
CA HIS A 119 -1.85 -5.27 -6.18
C HIS A 119 -0.99 -4.96 -7.39
N TYR A 120 0.29 -5.30 -7.32
CA TYR A 120 1.21 -5.30 -8.45
C TYR A 120 1.92 -6.65 -8.48
N SER A 121 2.03 -7.21 -9.68
CA SER A 121 3.01 -8.25 -10.01
C SER A 121 3.74 -7.88 -11.28
N GLU A 122 4.95 -8.40 -11.48
CA GLU A 122 5.70 -8.15 -12.71
C GLU A 122 4.97 -8.64 -13.97
N MET A 123 4.27 -9.78 -13.86
CA MET A 123 3.50 -10.36 -14.96
C MET A 123 2.16 -9.64 -15.21
N GLY A 124 1.44 -9.30 -14.14
CA GLY A 124 0.07 -8.75 -14.24
C GLY A 124 0.02 -7.22 -14.28
N GLY A 125 1.12 -6.54 -13.99
CA GLY A 125 1.13 -5.09 -13.78
C GLY A 125 0.34 -4.70 -12.54
N VAL A 126 -0.12 -3.44 -12.51
CA VAL A 126 -0.96 -2.93 -11.42
C VAL A 126 -2.40 -3.39 -11.65
N MET A 127 -3.07 -3.80 -10.58
CA MET A 127 -4.47 -4.21 -10.56
C MET A 127 -5.17 -3.60 -9.35
N GLU A 128 -6.36 -3.06 -9.55
CA GLU A 128 -7.23 -2.66 -8.43
C GLU A 128 -7.69 -3.89 -7.66
N ILE A 129 -7.58 -3.84 -6.34
CA ILE A 129 -8.08 -4.89 -5.45
C ILE A 129 -8.97 -4.25 -4.40
N SER A 130 -9.82 -5.04 -3.75
CA SER A 130 -10.65 -4.59 -2.64
C SER A 130 -10.44 -5.47 -1.43
N ARG A 131 -10.36 -4.85 -0.25
CA ARG A 131 -10.42 -5.58 1.02
C ARG A 131 -11.85 -6.08 1.22
N LEU A 132 -11.98 -7.38 1.46
CA LEU A 132 -13.27 -8.02 1.67
C LEU A 132 -13.71 -7.91 3.14
N PRO A 133 -15.03 -7.90 3.41
CA PRO A 133 -15.53 -7.97 4.77
C PRO A 133 -14.98 -9.21 5.50
N PRO A 134 -14.67 -9.11 6.81
CA PRO A 134 -14.39 -10.29 7.61
C PRO A 134 -15.60 -11.23 7.56
N ARG A 135 -15.35 -12.52 7.41
CA ARG A 135 -16.37 -13.58 7.44
C ARG A 135 -16.61 -14.05 8.86
#